data_AF-A0A1V2AWR0-F1
#
_entry.id   AF-A0A1V2AWR0-F1
#
_cell.length_a   1.000
_cell.length_b   1.000
_cell.length_c   1.000
_cell.angle_alpha   90.00
_cell.angle_beta   90.00
_cell.angle_gamma   90.00
#
_symmetry.space_group_name_H-M   'P 1'
#
loop_
_entity.id
_entity.type
_entity.pdbx_description
1 polymer ?
#
loop_
_entity_poly.entity_id
_entity_poly.type
_entity_poly.pdbx_seq_one_letter_code
_entity_poly.pdbx_strand_id
1 'polypeptide(L)'
;MVYTRVSSKEQADHNLSLDVQRKSIEESARKNNLGIIGYFGGTYESAKTDGRKEFNRMLDFIKTRKGKVSHILVYTLDRFSRTGGAAIKLAEELRENYGVTIFAITQPTDTSNPSGVLHQNITFFLVSTIISCVSKKQLPG
;
A
#
# COMPACT_ATOMS: atom_id res chain seq x y z
N MET A 1 2.24 5.66 0.73
CA MET A 1 0.91 6.01 1.27
C MET A 1 0.26 4.77 1.85
N VAL A 2 -0.73 4.92 2.73
CA VAL A 2 -1.40 3.80 3.42
C VAL A 2 -2.84 3.69 2.97
N TYR A 3 -3.30 2.47 2.66
CA TYR A 3 -4.70 2.18 2.37
C TYR A 3 -5.21 1.02 3.25
N THR A 4 -6.30 1.26 3.98
CA THR A 4 -6.89 0.28 4.91
C THR A 4 -8.37 0.07 4.63
N ARG A 5 -8.85 -1.17 4.81
CA ARG A 5 -10.24 -1.56 4.56
C ARG A 5 -10.60 -2.75 5.44
N VAL A 6 -11.87 -2.89 5.84
CA VAL A 6 -12.38 -4.05 6.60
C VAL A 6 -13.71 -4.51 6.03
N SER A 7 -14.02 -5.81 6.08
CA SER A 7 -15.18 -6.42 5.41
C SER A 7 -16.53 -6.16 6.12
N SER A 8 -16.53 -5.96 7.44
CA SER A 8 -17.70 -5.53 8.22
C SER A 8 -17.30 -5.01 9.60
N LYS A 9 -18.27 -4.46 10.36
CA LYS A 9 -18.09 -4.01 11.75
C LYS A 9 -17.78 -5.17 12.71
N GLU A 10 -18.40 -6.33 12.47
CA GLU A 10 -18.28 -7.55 13.29
C GLU A 10 -16.97 -8.31 13.07
N GLN A 11 -16.27 -8.10 11.95
CA GLN A 11 -14.92 -8.67 11.73
C GLN A 11 -13.78 -7.78 12.27
N ALA A 12 -14.09 -6.61 12.83
CA ALA A 12 -13.10 -5.80 13.54
C ALA A 12 -12.69 -6.43 14.90
N ASP A 13 -13.52 -7.35 15.44
CA ASP A 13 -13.30 -8.01 16.74
C ASP A 13 -12.21 -9.09 16.70
N HIS A 14 -11.80 -9.55 15.52
CA HIS A 14 -10.71 -10.52 15.35
C HIS A 14 -9.43 -9.83 14.89
N ASN A 15 -8.56 -9.35 15.80
CA ASN A 15 -7.13 -9.01 15.60
C ASN A 15 -6.67 -8.29 14.30
N LEU A 16 -7.59 -7.75 13.49
CA LEU A 16 -7.39 -7.23 12.14
C LEU A 16 -8.19 -5.93 11.93
N SER A 17 -8.50 -5.25 13.02
CA SER A 17 -9.15 -3.94 13.00
C SER A 17 -8.38 -2.95 12.12
N LEU A 18 -9.04 -1.88 11.68
CA LEU A 18 -8.41 -0.82 10.90
C LEU A 18 -7.17 -0.24 11.63
N ASP A 19 -7.25 -0.12 12.96
CA ASP A 19 -6.14 0.34 13.78
C ASP A 19 -4.96 -0.62 13.78
N VAL A 20 -5.21 -1.93 13.89
CA VAL A 20 -4.14 -2.94 13.81
C VAL A 20 -3.49 -2.89 12.43
N GLN A 21 -4.29 -2.90 11.36
CA GLN A 21 -3.77 -2.81 9.99
C GLN A 21 -2.92 -1.55 9.82
N ARG A 22 -3.41 -0.39 10.27
CA ARG A 22 -2.69 0.88 10.18
C ARG A 22 -1.38 0.83 10.95
N LYS A 23 -1.39 0.40 12.22
CA LYS A 23 -0.19 0.30 13.06
C LYS A 23 0.84 -0.65 12.45
N SER A 24 0.43 -1.81 11.96
CA SER A 24 1.33 -2.76 11.30
C SER A 24 1.96 -2.17 10.04
N ILE A 25 1.20 -1.42 9.23
CA ILE A 25 1.72 -0.75 8.05
C ILE A 25 2.67 0.39 8.43
N GLU A 26 2.33 1.20 9.42
CA GLU A 26 3.18 2.28 9.95
C GLU A 26 4.50 1.74 10.48
N GLU A 27 4.46 0.63 11.23
CA GLU A 27 5.66 -0.01 11.74
C GLU A 27 6.53 -0.58 10.62
N SER A 28 5.92 -1.23 9.62
CA SER A 28 6.63 -1.73 8.44
C SER A 28 7.26 -0.59 7.64
N ALA A 29 6.54 0.51 7.44
CA ALA A 29 7.06 1.69 6.76
C ALA A 29 8.25 2.28 7.52
N ARG A 30 8.14 2.42 8.85
CA ARG A 30 9.22 2.91 9.71
C ARG A 30 10.46 2.02 9.66
N LYS A 31 10.30 0.70 9.75
CA LYS A 31 11.41 -0.27 9.65
C LYS A 31 12.16 -0.17 8.31
N ASN A 32 11.44 0.19 7.25
CA ASN A 32 11.98 0.30 5.90
C ASN A 32 12.30 1.74 5.47
N ASN A 33 12.34 2.70 6.40
CA ASN A 33 12.62 4.12 6.13
C ASN A 33 11.70 4.74 5.06
N LEU A 34 10.44 4.31 5.00
CA LEU A 34 9.44 4.81 4.07
C LEU A 34 8.63 5.94 4.72
N GLY A 35 8.62 7.11 4.07
CA GLY A 35 7.79 8.25 4.49
C GLY A 35 6.31 8.06 4.12
N ILE A 36 5.41 8.24 5.09
CA ILE A 36 3.97 8.19 4.86
C ILE A 36 3.47 9.60 4.52
N ILE A 37 2.99 9.77 3.29
CA ILE A 37 2.50 11.06 2.76
C ILE A 37 0.97 11.20 2.75
N GLY A 38 0.25 10.17 3.21
CA GLY A 38 -1.20 10.16 3.21
C GLY A 38 -1.80 8.82 3.64
N TYR A 39 -2.98 8.92 4.25
CA TYR A 39 -3.83 7.82 4.69
C TYR A 39 -5.15 7.87 3.93
N PHE A 40 -5.56 6.70 3.43
CA PHE A 40 -6.77 6.51 2.65
C PHE A 40 -7.53 5.27 3.14
N GLY A 41 -8.82 5.23 2.89
CA GLY A 41 -9.70 4.15 3.35
C GLY A 41 -10.16 4.42 4.78
N GLY A 42 -9.98 3.46 5.68
CA GLY A 42 -10.53 3.56 7.03
C GLY A 42 -12.05 3.32 7.07
N THR A 43 -12.56 2.60 6.08
CA THR A 43 -13.99 2.34 5.91
C THR A 43 -14.29 0.85 5.91
N TYR A 44 -15.56 0.53 6.14
CA TYR A 44 -16.09 -0.82 6.02
C TYR A 44 -16.46 -1.13 4.56
N GLU A 45 -16.33 -2.38 4.15
CA GLU A 45 -16.72 -2.86 2.82
C GLU A 45 -18.23 -2.84 2.63
N SER A 46 -18.98 -3.02 3.72
CA SER A 46 -20.42 -2.80 3.77
C SER A 46 -20.81 -1.34 3.51
N ALA A 47 -19.92 -0.39 3.83
CA ALA A 47 -20.05 1.02 3.45
C ALA A 47 -19.59 1.22 2.00
N LYS A 48 -20.27 0.56 1.05
CA LYS A 48 -19.96 0.57 -0.39
C LYS A 48 -19.67 1.97 -0.94
N THR A 49 -20.43 2.97 -0.47
CA THR A 49 -20.30 4.37 -0.90
C THR A 49 -19.02 5.02 -0.36
N ASP A 50 -18.72 4.83 0.93
CA ASP A 50 -17.57 5.46 1.59
C ASP A 50 -16.25 4.81 1.15
N GLY A 51 -16.22 3.47 1.02
CA GLY A 51 -15.03 2.76 0.54
C GLY A 51 -14.64 3.15 -0.89
N ARG A 52 -15.62 3.34 -1.78
CA ARG A 52 -15.35 3.79 -3.14
C ARG A 52 -14.90 5.25 -3.18
N LYS A 53 -15.47 6.10 -2.32
CA LYS A 53 -15.06 7.51 -2.19
C LYS A 53 -13.60 7.63 -1.77
N GLU A 54 -13.19 6.91 -0.72
CA GLU A 54 -11.82 6.95 -0.22
C GLU A 54 -10.80 6.32 -1.18
N PHE A 55 -11.20 5.26 -1.87
CA PHE A 55 -10.38 4.67 -2.93
C PHE A 55 -10.17 5.65 -4.10
N ASN A 56 -11.22 6.33 -4.55
CA ASN A 56 -11.09 7.35 -5.60
C ASN A 56 -10.23 8.53 -5.11
N ARG A 57 -10.40 8.97 -3.86
CA ARG A 57 -9.58 10.02 -3.24
C ARG A 57 -8.09 9.66 -3.26
N MET A 58 -7.76 8.39 -3.04
CA MET A 58 -6.39 7.87 -3.16
C MET A 58 -5.87 7.97 -4.61
N LEU A 59 -6.66 7.53 -5.58
CA LEU A 59 -6.27 7.60 -7.00
C LEU A 59 -6.08 9.04 -7.46
N ASP A 60 -6.96 9.95 -7.06
CA ASP A 60 -6.86 11.38 -7.40
C ASP A 60 -5.64 12.02 -6.75
N PHE A 61 -5.30 11.62 -5.52
CA PHE A 61 -4.06 12.05 -4.87
C PHE A 61 -2.81 11.60 -5.63
N ILE A 62 -2.80 10.37 -6.15
CA ILE A 62 -1.70 9.86 -7.00
C ILE A 62 -1.59 10.67 -8.28
N LYS A 63 -2.73 10.90 -8.95
CA LYS A 63 -2.80 11.65 -10.22
C LYS A 63 -2.33 13.09 -10.08
N THR A 64 -2.73 13.77 -9.00
CA THR A 64 -2.40 15.18 -8.75
C THR A 64 -0.99 15.39 -8.22
N ARG A 65 -0.34 14.34 -7.67
CA ARG A 65 1.00 14.40 -7.09
C ARG A 65 1.97 13.43 -7.78
N LYS A 66 2.00 13.46 -9.11
CA LYS A 66 2.93 12.66 -9.92
C LYS A 66 4.37 12.79 -9.42
N GLY A 67 5.07 11.66 -9.33
CA GLY A 67 6.46 11.57 -8.86
C GLY A 67 6.66 11.69 -7.34
N LYS A 68 5.63 12.06 -6.57
CA LYS A 68 5.72 12.13 -5.09
C LYS A 68 5.24 10.87 -4.40
N VAL A 69 4.39 10.09 -5.06
CA VAL A 69 3.95 8.78 -4.58
C VAL A 69 4.76 7.71 -5.28
N SER A 70 5.35 6.80 -4.52
CA SER A 70 6.03 5.62 -5.06
C SER A 70 5.29 4.31 -4.70
N HIS A 71 4.66 4.25 -3.52
CA HIS A 71 4.07 3.01 -3.00
C HIS A 71 2.70 3.21 -2.37
N ILE A 72 1.79 2.26 -2.60
CA ILE A 72 0.56 2.05 -1.83
C ILE A 72 0.78 0.86 -0.91
N LEU A 73 0.82 1.11 0.40
CA LEU A 73 0.94 0.07 1.41
C LEU A 73 -0.45 -0.39 1.84
N VAL A 74 -0.68 -1.69 1.77
CA VAL A 74 -1.92 -2.37 2.22
C VAL A 74 -1.58 -3.51 3.18
N TYR A 75 -2.54 -3.94 3.98
CA TYR A 75 -2.33 -5.06 4.89
C TYR A 75 -2.18 -6.37 4.10
N THR A 76 -3.24 -6.78 3.38
CA THR A 76 -3.22 -7.85 2.36
C THR A 76 -3.60 -7.29 1.00
N LEU A 77 -3.27 -8.02 -0.09
CA LEU A 77 -3.70 -7.63 -1.44
C LEU A 77 -5.23 -7.60 -1.59
N ASP A 78 -5.96 -8.45 -0.88
CA ASP A 78 -7.43 -8.45 -0.88
C ASP A 78 -8.03 -7.14 -0.34
N ARG A 79 -7.26 -6.39 0.47
CA ARG A 79 -7.67 -5.06 0.92
C ARG A 79 -7.67 -4.06 -0.22
N PHE A 80 -6.76 -4.20 -1.18
CA PHE A 80 -6.66 -3.31 -2.34
C PHE A 80 -7.79 -3.54 -3.35
N SER A 81 -8.14 -4.79 -3.65
CA SER A 81 -9.23 -5.11 -4.59
C SER A 81 -9.81 -6.50 -4.31
N ARG A 82 -11.14 -6.64 -4.46
CA ARG A 82 -11.85 -7.92 -4.26
C ARG A 82 -11.75 -8.88 -5.45
N THR A 83 -11.39 -8.37 -6.63
CA THR A 83 -11.39 -9.14 -7.87
C THR A 83 -10.00 -9.09 -8.49
N GLY A 84 -9.34 -10.24 -8.60
CA GLY A 84 -7.95 -10.35 -9.07
C GLY A 84 -7.71 -9.67 -10.41
N GLY A 85 -8.59 -9.87 -11.40
CA GLY A 85 -8.44 -9.26 -12.73
C GLY A 85 -8.45 -7.73 -12.74
N ALA A 86 -9.40 -7.10 -12.02
CA ALA A 86 -9.43 -5.64 -11.91
C ALA A 86 -8.30 -5.08 -11.04
N ALA A 87 -7.82 -5.85 -10.06
CA ALA A 87 -6.68 -5.50 -9.23
C ALA A 87 -5.39 -5.42 -10.06
N ILE A 88 -5.16 -6.44 -10.90
CA ILE A 88 -3.98 -6.55 -11.75
C ILE A 88 -3.92 -5.39 -12.74
N LYS A 89 -5.01 -5.16 -13.48
CA LYS A 89 -5.07 -4.06 -14.45
C LYS A 89 -4.81 -2.70 -13.80
N LEU A 90 -5.41 -2.44 -12.63
CA LEU A 90 -5.17 -1.19 -11.93
C LEU A 90 -3.73 -1.08 -11.40
N ALA A 91 -3.14 -2.17 -10.92
CA ALA A 91 -1.74 -2.21 -10.49
C ALA A 91 -0.80 -1.89 -11.66
N GLU A 92 -1.06 -2.46 -12.84
CA GLU A 92 -0.32 -2.18 -14.08
C GLU A 92 -0.46 -0.71 -14.48
N GLU A 93 -1.69 -0.18 -14.53
CA GLU A 93 -1.96 1.22 -14.86
C GLU A 93 -1.26 2.19 -13.90
N LEU A 94 -1.26 1.89 -12.59
CA LEU A 94 -0.58 2.69 -11.57
C LEU A 94 0.94 2.67 -11.75
N ARG A 95 1.50 1.50 -12.06
CA ARG A 95 2.93 1.32 -12.29
C ARG A 95 3.39 2.06 -13.56
N GLU A 96 2.68 1.88 -14.67
CA GLU A 96 3.11 2.39 -15.97
C GLU A 96 2.89 3.90 -16.10
N ASN A 97 1.75 4.41 -15.64
CA ASN A 97 1.40 5.82 -15.85
C ASN A 97 1.88 6.74 -14.72
N TYR A 98 2.15 6.18 -13.53
CA TYR A 98 2.44 6.97 -12.32
C TYR A 98 3.68 6.50 -11.57
N GLY A 99 4.29 5.37 -11.94
CA GLY A 99 5.44 4.81 -11.22
C GLY A 99 5.08 4.31 -9.81
N VAL A 100 3.80 4.00 -9.56
CA VAL A 100 3.30 3.59 -8.24
C VAL A 100 3.11 2.09 -8.17
N THR A 101 3.70 1.45 -7.17
CA THR A 101 3.53 0.01 -6.91
C THR A 101 2.68 -0.23 -5.67
N ILE A 102 2.04 -1.39 -5.61
CA ILE A 102 1.23 -1.81 -4.45
C ILE A 102 2.05 -2.84 -3.66
N PHE A 103 2.14 -2.64 -2.36
CA PHE A 103 2.87 -3.52 -1.46
C PHE A 103 1.97 -3.97 -0.31
N ALA A 104 1.80 -5.28 -0.17
CA ALA A 104 1.07 -5.87 0.94
C ALA A 104 2.04 -6.30 2.04
N ILE A 105 1.87 -5.76 3.25
CA ILE A 105 2.80 -6.01 4.35
C ILE A 105 2.71 -7.43 4.93
N THR A 106 1.59 -8.12 4.70
CA THR A 106 1.39 -9.51 5.13
C THR A 106 1.32 -10.49 3.96
N GLN A 107 1.92 -10.17 2.81
CA GLN A 107 2.05 -11.14 1.73
C GLN A 107 2.62 -12.47 2.28
N PRO A 108 2.23 -13.62 1.71
CA PRO A 108 2.76 -14.92 2.13
C PRO A 108 4.19 -15.07 1.63
N THR A 109 5.12 -14.32 2.23
CA THR A 109 6.49 -14.78 2.36
C THR A 109 6.51 -15.48 3.71
N ASP A 110 6.84 -16.77 3.73
CA ASP A 110 6.95 -17.51 4.98
C ASP A 110 8.11 -16.93 5.82
N THR A 111 7.79 -15.94 6.64
CA THR A 111 8.73 -15.25 7.53
C THR A 111 9.02 -16.06 8.80
N SER A 112 8.42 -17.25 8.94
CA SER A 112 8.84 -18.21 9.97
C SER A 112 10.23 -18.79 9.69
N ASN A 113 10.73 -18.64 8.45
CA ASN A 113 12.08 -19.03 8.06
C ASN A 113 12.94 -17.83 7.57
N PRO A 114 14.28 -17.88 7.73
CA PRO A 114 15.19 -16.80 7.34
C PRO A 114 15.14 -16.39 5.86
N SER A 115 14.76 -17.33 4.96
CA SER A 115 14.68 -17.06 3.52
C SER A 115 13.53 -16.12 3.19
N GLY A 116 12.38 -16.29 3.85
CA GLY A 116 11.25 -15.39 3.66
C GLY A 116 11.51 -13.98 4.21
N VAL A 117 12.19 -13.88 5.36
CA VAL A 117 12.64 -12.59 5.90
C VAL A 117 13.61 -11.91 4.94
N LEU A 118 14.57 -12.66 4.38
CA LEU A 118 15.52 -12.13 3.42
C LEU A 118 14.85 -11.62 2.12
N HIS A 119 13.93 -12.41 1.56
CA HIS A 119 13.20 -12.02 0.34
C HIS A 119 12.39 -10.73 0.54
N GLN A 120 11.73 -10.60 1.69
CA GLN A 120 11.01 -9.39 2.07
C GLN A 120 11.96 -8.19 2.18
N ASN A 121 13.08 -8.35 2.89
CA ASN A 121 14.08 -7.29 3.05
C ASN A 121 14.71 -6.87 1.72
N ILE A 122 15.00 -7.80 0.81
CA ILE A 122 15.51 -7.51 -0.54
C ILE A 122 14.48 -6.69 -1.32
N THR A 123 13.20 -7.09 -1.30
CA THR A 123 12.13 -6.38 -1.98
C THR A 123 12.03 -4.93 -1.49
N PHE A 124 12.05 -4.71 -0.17
CA PHE A 124 12.06 -3.37 0.42
C PHE A 124 13.32 -2.57 0.11
N PHE A 125 14.49 -3.21 0.10
CA PHE A 125 15.76 -2.56 -0.23
C PHE A 125 15.79 -2.08 -1.68
N LEU A 126 15.39 -2.93 -2.63
CA LEU A 126 15.29 -2.57 -4.04
C LEU A 126 14.33 -1.40 -4.24
N VAL A 127 13.20 -1.43 -3.54
CA VAL A 127 12.23 -0.33 -3.48
C VAL A 127 12.88 0.97 -2.99
N SER A 128 13.61 0.95 -1.87
CA SER A 128 14.28 2.13 -1.32
C SER A 128 15.33 2.72 -2.28
N THR A 129 16.04 1.86 -2.99
CA THR A 129 17.08 2.26 -3.96
C THR A 129 16.46 2.95 -5.16
N ILE A 130 15.33 2.45 -5.67
CA ILE A 130 14.57 3.10 -6.75
C ILE A 130 14.08 4.49 -6.30
N ILE A 131 13.59 4.64 -5.07
CA ILE A 131 13.15 5.95 -4.52
C ILE A 131 14.29 6.97 -4.50
N SER A 132 15.47 6.56 -4.04
CA SER A 132 16.66 7.43 -4.03
C SER A 132 17.07 7.85 -5.44
N CYS A 133 17.00 6.92 -6.39
CA CYS A 133 17.36 7.17 -7.78
C CYS A 133 16.36 8.10 -8.49
N VAL A 134 15.05 7.94 -8.24
CA VAL A 134 13.99 8.83 -8.76
C VAL A 134 14.09 10.22 -8.13
N SER A 135 14.31 10.32 -6.81
CA SER A 135 14.44 11.63 -6.13
C SER A 135 15.64 12.43 -6.63
N LYS A 136 16.76 11.77 -6.97
CA LYS A 136 17.93 12.45 -7.56
C LYS A 136 17.71 12.94 -8.99
N LYS A 137 16.78 12.35 -9.75
CA LYS A 137 16.43 12.80 -11.11
C LYS A 137 15.46 13.98 -11.15
N GLN A 138 14.86 14.36 -10.03
CA GLN A 138 13.83 15.42 -9.96
C GLN A 138 14.36 16.77 -9.42
N LEU A 139 15.68 16.96 -9.27
CA LEU A 139 16.25 18.26 -8.94
C LEU A 139 16.44 19.08 -10.22
N PRO A 140 15.76 20.24 -10.40
CA PRO A 140 16.13 21.17 -11.45
C PRO A 140 17.47 21.81 -11.09
N GLY A 141 18.32 22.00 -12.09
CA GLY A 141 19.44 22.94 -12.01
C GLY A 141 18.95 24.37 -11.87
#